data_AF-A0AAU7N256-F1
#
_entry.id   AF-A0AAU7N256-F1
#
_cell.length_a   1.000
_cell.length_b   1.000
_cell.length_c   1.000
_cell.angle_alpha   90.00
_cell.angle_beta   90.00
_cell.angle_gamma   90.00
#
_symmetry.space_group_name_H-M   'P 1'
#
loop_
_entity.id
_entity.type
_entity.pdbx_description
1 polymer ?
#
loop_
_entity_poly.entity_id
_entity_poly.type
_entity_poly.pdbx_seq_one_letter_code
_entity_poly.pdbx_strand_id
1 'polypeptide(L)'
;MTKSLNKLLFILSIAVYLPVMGQDTFADNFSAVSYSNNDGTQSWSTNWLEYNDNNSASNGYIRITGGELFFYYLWSENIRRSADLSAYTSATLTFDWRTSSLESGETLSIEISSDGSSFTTLDTFTGSQTGSFSQDISAYMSANTTIRFIKGGGNWSGSNDRAYIDNILITTTSVPSTDTDGDGAIDVVDLDDDNDGITDEEEYCSTISASFLASSDVGERNVVINHTDTGYLRIDFSSMDNSFQLDINGTTVHPSILEFENGALGPGDEYFVFQSDGSFISQPWVANSNGIPRLRLVVDEYGMISLYGSRNTSATSLELMEAQGGTPFNTIAWIPGNNNTFTLTNQQGPGPEGFTGELFASAICDTDGDGISNHLDLDSDNDGLFDLVESGALEEPGVNDNNNDGRIDGAVSSSGTNGIYSGIEDNDTPYALLTYTIFDSDSDGTYDAYTLDADGDGCTDVVESGFTDNNDDGLLGPNPVTINSEGMVTSGSDGYSAPNDKDSNTIFDFREAGTAPTISSQPVDVTTCPGCTTSISATVTADQYQWQFYNGSSWVNLSDTGIYSGTSTNVLTITNPTPNENSTPYRLVVSNDAFVCGTTTSNTATLTLRVNTMITNRRVTYRVNKN
;
A
#
# COMPACT_ATOMS: atom_id res chain seq x y z
N MET A 1 -12.22 54.49 23.94
CA MET A 1 -12.02 53.10 24.40
C MET A 1 -11.93 52.22 23.17
N THR A 2 -10.72 52.04 22.67
CA THR A 2 -10.37 51.02 21.68
C THR A 2 -10.12 49.72 22.46
N LYS A 3 -10.93 48.68 22.22
CA LYS A 3 -10.62 47.32 22.66
C LYS A 3 -10.05 46.59 21.45
N SER A 4 -8.77 46.24 21.51
CA SER A 4 -8.12 45.36 20.54
C SER A 4 -8.64 43.93 20.74
N LEU A 5 -9.02 43.29 19.64
CA LEU A 5 -9.27 41.86 19.59
C LEU A 5 -7.91 41.22 19.27
N ASN A 6 -7.28 40.59 20.26
CA ASN A 6 -6.11 39.75 20.02
C ASN A 6 -6.62 38.45 19.37
N LYS A 7 -6.39 38.30 18.06
CA LYS A 7 -6.43 36.98 17.42
C LYS A 7 -5.16 36.25 17.84
N LEU A 8 -5.31 35.23 18.68
CA LEU A 8 -4.26 34.26 18.96
C LEU A 8 -4.17 33.38 17.72
N LEU A 9 -3.13 33.57 16.91
CA LEU A 9 -2.79 32.67 15.81
C LEU A 9 -2.11 31.46 16.47
N PHE A 10 -2.82 30.34 16.59
CA PHE A 10 -2.16 29.06 16.85
C PHE A 10 -1.45 28.69 15.55
N ILE A 11 -0.14 28.91 15.50
CA ILE A 11 0.72 28.30 14.49
C ILE A 11 0.91 26.88 14.97
N LEU A 12 0.11 25.95 14.43
CA LEU A 12 0.41 24.53 14.51
C LEU A 12 1.68 24.35 13.67
N SER A 13 2.83 24.26 14.34
CA SER A 13 4.06 23.84 13.71
C SER A 13 3.93 22.35 13.45
N ILE A 14 3.39 22.00 12.28
CA ILE A 14 3.53 20.68 11.68
C ILE A 14 5.04 20.52 11.45
N ALA A 15 5.70 19.83 12.37
CA ALA A 15 7.02 19.30 12.10
C ALA A 15 6.78 18.12 11.15
N VAL A 16 6.76 18.41 9.84
CA VAL A 16 6.87 17.36 8.83
C VAL A 16 8.21 16.69 9.12
N TYR A 17 8.15 15.51 9.73
CA TYR A 17 9.30 14.65 9.90
C TYR A 17 9.53 14.03 8.53
N LEU A 18 10.18 14.77 7.62
CA LEU A 18 10.72 14.16 6.43
C LEU A 18 11.83 13.22 6.92
N PRO A 19 11.72 11.88 6.79
CA PRO A 19 12.89 11.05 6.90
C PRO A 19 13.82 11.50 5.79
N VAL A 20 14.86 12.24 6.16
CA VAL A 20 15.97 12.51 5.25
C VAL A 20 16.66 11.17 5.10
N MET A 21 16.31 10.43 4.04
CA MET A 21 17.03 9.23 3.65
C MET A 21 18.44 9.64 3.26
N GLY A 22 19.37 9.39 4.18
CA GLY A 22 20.77 9.69 4.00
C GLY A 22 21.45 8.47 3.40
N GLN A 23 22.06 8.62 2.23
CA GLN A 23 23.13 7.73 1.83
C GLN A 23 24.28 7.90 2.82
N ASP A 24 24.56 6.86 3.60
CA ASP A 24 25.65 6.86 4.56
C ASP A 24 26.94 6.36 3.90
N THR A 25 28.08 6.88 4.36
CA THR A 25 29.36 6.59 3.75
C THR A 25 30.42 6.31 4.80
N PHE A 26 31.21 5.25 4.58
CA PHE A 26 32.44 4.98 5.31
C PHE A 26 33.59 5.21 4.34
N ALA A 27 34.36 6.28 4.53
CA ALA A 27 35.38 6.69 3.56
C ALA A 27 36.75 6.93 4.19
N ASP A 28 37.80 6.71 3.40
CA ASP A 28 39.18 7.11 3.67
C ASP A 28 39.87 7.42 2.34
N ASN A 29 40.08 8.71 2.10
CA ASN A 29 40.78 9.24 0.93
C ASN A 29 42.28 9.42 1.23
N PHE A 30 42.77 8.85 2.33
CA PHE A 30 44.15 8.88 2.80
C PHE A 30 44.78 10.28 2.81
N SER A 31 43.94 11.31 3.04
CA SER A 31 44.31 12.73 3.03
C SER A 31 45.30 13.08 4.15
N ALA A 32 45.36 12.24 5.19
CA ALA A 32 46.35 12.27 6.25
C ALA A 32 47.13 10.96 6.33
N VAL A 33 48.41 11.03 6.71
CA VAL A 33 49.24 9.85 7.01
C VAL A 33 48.83 9.28 8.37
N SER A 34 47.64 8.67 8.44
CA SER A 34 47.04 8.08 9.64
C SER A 34 46.14 6.91 9.29
N TYR A 35 46.23 5.83 10.07
CA TYR A 35 45.34 4.67 9.96
C TYR A 35 43.98 4.86 10.64
N SER A 36 43.79 5.95 11.38
CA SER A 36 42.51 6.30 12.00
C SER A 36 41.72 7.34 11.21
N ASN A 37 42.17 7.70 10.01
CA ASN A 37 41.51 8.74 9.23
C ASN A 37 40.11 8.30 8.83
N ASN A 38 39.17 9.23 8.81
CA ASN A 38 37.80 8.98 8.41
C ASN A 38 37.25 10.19 7.67
N ASP A 39 36.90 9.99 6.40
CA ASP A 39 36.40 11.02 5.51
C ASP A 39 34.90 10.84 5.18
N GLY A 40 34.26 9.77 5.66
CA GLY A 40 32.85 9.46 5.40
C GLY A 40 31.88 10.15 6.37
N THR A 41 30.57 10.03 6.10
CA THR A 41 29.51 10.49 7.01
C THR A 41 29.43 9.65 8.28
N GLN A 42 29.81 8.38 8.20
CA GLN A 42 29.88 7.43 9.30
C GLN A 42 31.33 7.09 9.67
N SER A 43 31.52 6.54 10.87
CA SER A 43 32.85 6.11 11.34
C SER A 43 33.07 4.63 11.18
N TRP A 44 34.24 4.27 10.65
CA TRP A 44 34.74 2.90 10.67
C TRP A 44 34.81 2.36 12.11
N SER A 45 34.35 1.12 12.31
CA SER A 45 34.40 0.42 13.61
C SER A 45 35.82 0.19 14.11
N THR A 46 36.78 0.14 13.19
CA THR A 46 38.21 0.02 13.49
C THR A 46 39.07 1.00 12.69
N ASN A 47 40.24 1.31 13.23
CA ASN A 47 41.34 1.86 12.41
C ASN A 47 41.79 0.82 11.39
N TRP A 48 42.57 1.22 10.39
CA TRP A 48 43.37 0.25 9.65
C TRP A 48 44.33 -0.49 10.59
N LEU A 49 44.26 -1.83 10.57
CA LEU A 49 45.05 -2.73 11.39
C LEU A 49 45.99 -3.53 10.51
N GLU A 50 47.29 -3.42 10.74
CA GLU A 50 48.30 -4.22 10.05
C GLU A 50 48.54 -5.55 10.76
N TYR A 51 48.83 -6.57 9.96
CA TYR A 51 49.28 -7.88 10.43
C TYR A 51 50.60 -8.23 9.74
N ASN A 52 51.56 -8.73 10.53
CA ASN A 52 52.91 -9.09 10.12
C ASN A 52 53.79 -7.93 9.58
N ASP A 53 53.38 -6.68 9.80
CA ASP A 53 54.21 -5.48 9.60
C ASP A 53 54.43 -4.74 10.94
N ASN A 54 54.70 -3.44 10.90
CA ASN A 54 55.15 -2.63 12.03
C ASN A 54 54.04 -1.76 12.66
N ASN A 55 52.83 -1.82 12.14
CA ASN A 55 51.64 -1.08 12.57
C ASN A 55 51.82 0.45 12.52
N SER A 56 52.55 0.96 11.52
CA SER A 56 52.86 2.39 11.37
C SER A 56 52.40 2.95 10.01
N ALA A 57 51.49 3.91 10.05
CA ALA A 57 50.98 4.59 8.86
C ALA A 57 52.03 5.34 8.01
N SER A 58 53.25 5.59 8.52
CA SER A 58 54.28 6.39 7.84
C SER A 58 55.51 5.60 7.39
N ASN A 59 55.59 4.32 7.71
CA ASN A 59 56.79 3.50 7.52
C ASN A 59 56.40 2.02 7.57
N GLY A 60 57.07 1.13 6.85
CA GLY A 60 56.67 -0.27 6.74
C GLY A 60 56.53 -0.72 5.29
N TYR A 61 56.16 -1.98 5.11
CA TYR A 61 55.81 -2.57 3.81
C TYR A 61 54.43 -2.10 3.35
N ILE A 62 53.54 -1.87 4.31
CA ILE A 62 52.28 -1.18 4.14
C ILE A 62 52.40 0.18 4.84
N ARG A 63 52.01 1.26 4.17
CA ARG A 63 52.06 2.63 4.72
C ARG A 63 51.29 3.61 3.84
N ILE A 64 50.98 4.79 4.36
CA ILE A 64 50.41 5.88 3.57
C ILE A 64 51.55 6.78 3.06
N THR A 65 51.59 7.02 1.76
CA THR A 65 52.55 7.95 1.13
C THR A 65 51.95 8.60 -0.10
N GLY A 66 52.15 9.91 -0.26
CA GLY A 66 51.62 10.63 -1.42
C GLY A 66 50.10 10.80 -1.42
N GLY A 67 49.43 10.54 -0.30
CA GLY A 67 47.96 10.52 -0.22
C GLY A 67 47.35 9.18 -0.60
N GLU A 68 48.14 8.10 -0.72
CA GLU A 68 47.65 6.77 -1.09
C GLU A 68 48.14 5.73 -0.10
N LEU A 69 47.35 4.68 0.13
CA LEU A 69 47.79 3.48 0.84
C LEU A 69 48.69 2.64 -0.06
N PHE A 70 49.94 2.50 0.34
CA PHE A 70 51.02 1.91 -0.43
C PHE A 70 51.44 0.54 0.09
N PHE A 71 51.73 -0.38 -0.83
CA PHE A 71 52.16 -1.75 -0.57
C PHE A 71 53.48 -2.05 -1.29
N TYR A 72 54.38 -2.78 -0.62
CA TYR A 72 55.70 -3.15 -1.13
C TYR A 72 56.26 -4.37 -0.42
N TYR A 73 56.88 -5.32 -1.14
CA TYR A 73 57.46 -6.55 -0.55
C TYR A 73 56.48 -7.38 0.31
N LEU A 74 55.29 -7.67 -0.21
CA LEU A 74 54.29 -8.48 0.50
C LEU A 74 54.59 -10.00 0.45
N TRP A 75 54.72 -10.61 1.62
CA TRP A 75 54.94 -12.05 1.85
C TRP A 75 53.86 -12.65 2.75
N SER A 76 53.55 -11.99 3.87
CA SER A 76 52.49 -12.39 4.79
C SER A 76 51.76 -11.20 5.41
N GLU A 77 52.17 -10.00 5.02
CA GLU A 77 51.67 -8.73 5.45
C GLU A 77 50.28 -8.50 4.84
N ASN A 78 49.39 -7.95 5.64
CA ASN A 78 48.08 -7.50 5.20
C ASN A 78 47.61 -6.36 6.09
N ILE A 79 46.65 -5.61 5.58
CA ILE A 79 46.00 -4.55 6.33
C ILE A 79 44.50 -4.70 6.17
N ARG A 80 43.77 -4.49 7.26
CA ARG A 80 42.32 -4.67 7.28
C ARG A 80 41.62 -3.57 8.06
N ARG A 81 40.35 -3.37 7.75
CA ARG A 81 39.48 -2.40 8.43
C ARG A 81 38.04 -2.89 8.44
N SER A 82 37.30 -2.53 9.47
CA SER A 82 35.94 -2.99 9.69
C SER A 82 34.96 -1.83 9.78
N ALA A 83 33.76 -2.04 9.26
CA ALA A 83 32.59 -1.18 9.40
C ALA A 83 31.43 -2.00 9.98
N ASP A 84 30.57 -1.35 10.76
CA ASP A 84 29.30 -1.92 11.21
C ASP A 84 28.27 -1.58 10.15
N LEU A 85 27.89 -2.59 9.36
CA LEU A 85 26.92 -2.44 8.29
C LEU A 85 25.57 -3.10 8.65
N SER A 86 25.36 -3.47 9.93
CA SER A 86 24.19 -4.27 10.34
C SER A 86 22.86 -3.51 10.29
N ALA A 87 22.90 -2.18 10.20
CA ALA A 87 21.72 -1.32 10.15
C ALA A 87 21.37 -0.85 8.72
N TYR A 88 22.02 -1.39 7.70
CA TYR A 88 21.84 -0.98 6.30
C TYR A 88 21.34 -2.16 5.47
N THR A 89 20.65 -1.85 4.37
CA THR A 89 20.00 -2.84 3.50
C THR A 89 20.79 -3.14 2.23
N SER A 90 21.61 -2.20 1.77
CA SER A 90 22.67 -2.50 0.80
C SER A 90 23.94 -1.69 1.04
N ALA A 91 25.05 -2.20 0.52
CA ALA A 91 26.35 -1.55 0.60
C ALA A 91 27.20 -1.84 -0.64
N THR A 92 27.78 -0.80 -1.24
CA THR A 92 28.74 -0.91 -2.35
C THR A 92 30.12 -0.46 -1.89
N LEU A 93 31.15 -1.29 -2.10
CA LEU A 93 32.55 -0.95 -1.86
C LEU A 93 33.21 -0.45 -3.15
N THR A 94 33.84 0.73 -3.08
CA THR A 94 34.60 1.32 -4.18
C THR A 94 35.98 1.80 -3.74
N PHE A 95 36.94 1.82 -4.68
CA PHE A 95 38.25 2.47 -4.52
C PHE A 95 39.01 2.58 -5.84
N ASP A 96 39.99 3.48 -5.88
CA ASP A 96 40.97 3.56 -6.96
C ASP A 96 42.20 2.72 -6.64
N TRP A 97 42.79 2.10 -7.66
CA TRP A 97 43.98 1.27 -7.48
C TRP A 97 44.99 1.44 -8.62
N ARG A 98 46.25 1.19 -8.29
CA ARG A 98 47.32 1.04 -9.27
C ARG A 98 48.39 0.06 -8.82
N THR A 99 48.85 -0.77 -9.75
CA THR A 99 49.92 -1.75 -9.56
C THR A 99 51.14 -1.40 -10.42
N SER A 100 52.32 -1.85 -10.00
CA SER A 100 53.54 -1.71 -10.78
C SER A 100 54.44 -2.92 -10.57
N SER A 101 54.96 -3.43 -11.69
CA SER A 101 55.94 -4.51 -11.77
C SER A 101 55.52 -5.84 -11.13
N LEU A 102 54.23 -6.08 -10.87
CA LEU A 102 53.78 -7.38 -10.35
C LEU A 102 53.95 -8.46 -11.42
N GLU A 103 54.79 -9.44 -11.15
CA GLU A 103 55.13 -10.49 -12.11
C GLU A 103 54.08 -11.60 -12.13
N SER A 104 54.22 -12.56 -13.05
CA SER A 104 53.24 -13.65 -13.18
C SER A 104 53.11 -14.43 -11.88
N GLY A 105 51.93 -14.39 -11.28
CA GLY A 105 51.62 -14.99 -10.00
C GLY A 105 51.69 -14.03 -8.81
N GLU A 106 52.28 -12.85 -8.94
CA GLU A 106 52.24 -11.81 -7.90
C GLU A 106 51.02 -10.92 -8.12
N THR A 107 50.16 -10.82 -7.10
CA THR A 107 48.91 -10.05 -7.19
C THR A 107 48.62 -9.36 -5.86
N LEU A 108 47.89 -8.25 -5.90
CA LEU A 108 47.21 -7.70 -4.72
C LEU A 108 45.77 -8.18 -4.76
N SER A 109 45.24 -8.66 -3.64
CA SER A 109 43.85 -9.06 -3.48
C SER A 109 43.13 -8.13 -2.53
N ILE A 110 41.89 -7.80 -2.88
CA ILE A 110 40.88 -7.32 -1.94
C ILE A 110 40.03 -8.50 -1.51
N GLU A 111 39.85 -8.66 -0.20
CA GLU A 111 39.03 -9.70 0.40
C GLU A 111 38.05 -9.09 1.40
N ILE A 112 36.91 -9.74 1.61
CA ILE A 112 35.87 -9.32 2.54
C ILE A 112 35.46 -10.45 3.48
N SER A 113 34.91 -10.10 4.64
CA SER A 113 34.48 -11.04 5.67
C SER A 113 33.33 -10.45 6.48
N SER A 114 32.29 -11.24 6.77
CA SER A 114 31.18 -10.87 7.67
C SER A 114 31.45 -11.21 9.15
N ASP A 115 32.51 -11.97 9.46
CA ASP A 115 32.89 -12.35 10.82
C ASP A 115 34.27 -11.80 11.23
N GLY A 116 34.92 -11.04 10.34
CA GLY A 116 36.27 -10.50 10.48
C GLY A 116 37.40 -11.55 10.49
N SER A 117 37.10 -12.81 10.15
CA SER A 117 38.00 -13.96 10.33
C SER A 117 38.08 -14.88 9.11
N SER A 118 36.93 -15.17 8.49
CA SER A 118 36.77 -15.99 7.28
C SER A 118 36.62 -15.07 6.08
N PHE A 119 37.58 -15.07 5.18
CA PHE A 119 37.66 -14.11 4.09
C PHE A 119 37.35 -14.73 2.74
N THR A 120 36.57 -14.01 1.93
CA THR A 120 36.28 -14.28 0.53
C THR A 120 37.02 -13.27 -0.34
N THR A 121 37.71 -13.73 -1.38
CA THR A 121 38.36 -12.83 -2.34
C THR A 121 37.32 -12.19 -3.24
N LEU A 122 37.31 -10.86 -3.28
CA LEU A 122 36.46 -10.06 -4.14
C LEU A 122 37.09 -9.90 -5.53
N ASP A 123 38.37 -9.47 -5.59
CA ASP A 123 39.12 -9.36 -6.85
C ASP A 123 40.64 -9.42 -6.62
N THR A 124 41.39 -9.59 -7.72
CA THR A 124 42.86 -9.63 -7.74
C THR A 124 43.46 -8.72 -8.82
N PHE A 125 44.35 -7.83 -8.40
CA PHE A 125 45.03 -6.85 -9.24
C PHE A 125 46.44 -7.31 -9.61
N THR A 126 46.80 -7.20 -10.89
CA THR A 126 48.04 -7.80 -11.43
C THR A 126 48.80 -6.84 -12.35
N GLY A 127 50.06 -7.18 -12.66
CA GLY A 127 50.86 -6.49 -13.66
C GLY A 127 51.24 -5.04 -13.31
N SER A 128 51.11 -4.15 -14.29
CA SER A 128 51.35 -2.71 -14.16
C SER A 128 50.17 -1.95 -14.74
N GLN A 129 49.13 -1.76 -13.93
CA GLN A 129 47.84 -1.25 -14.35
C GLN A 129 47.32 -0.18 -13.37
N THR A 130 46.30 0.55 -13.81
CA THR A 130 45.56 1.52 -13.01
C THR A 130 44.08 1.30 -13.30
N GLY A 131 43.22 1.42 -12.30
CA GLY A 131 41.78 1.31 -12.48
C GLY A 131 41.03 1.71 -11.23
N SER A 132 39.73 1.50 -11.26
CA SER A 132 38.85 1.62 -10.10
C SER A 132 38.18 0.26 -9.87
N PHE A 133 37.85 -0.02 -8.62
CA PHE A 133 37.11 -1.18 -8.18
C PHE A 133 35.75 -0.70 -7.66
N SER A 134 34.70 -1.46 -7.97
CA SER A 134 33.36 -1.25 -7.44
C SER A 134 32.66 -2.60 -7.38
N GLN A 135 32.04 -2.90 -6.25
CA GLN A 135 31.33 -4.16 -6.05
C GLN A 135 30.26 -4.00 -4.96
N ASP A 136 29.07 -4.56 -5.22
CA ASP A 136 28.07 -4.80 -4.18
C ASP A 136 28.60 -5.80 -3.14
N ILE A 137 28.57 -5.40 -1.88
CA ILE A 137 29.01 -6.17 -0.72
C ILE A 137 27.86 -6.48 0.25
N SER A 138 26.61 -6.28 -0.17
CA SER A 138 25.40 -6.47 0.65
C SER A 138 25.35 -7.86 1.28
N ALA A 139 25.72 -8.91 0.54
CA ALA A 139 25.78 -10.29 1.04
C ALA A 139 26.80 -10.53 2.18
N TYR A 140 27.69 -9.57 2.45
CA TYR A 140 28.72 -9.64 3.49
C TYR A 140 28.48 -8.64 4.64
N MET A 141 27.34 -7.93 4.63
CA MET A 141 26.98 -6.97 5.67
C MET A 141 26.74 -7.65 7.01
N SER A 142 27.24 -7.02 8.07
CA SER A 142 27.20 -7.48 9.45
C SER A 142 27.73 -6.37 10.36
N ALA A 143 27.64 -6.58 11.67
CA ALA A 143 28.30 -5.70 12.63
C ALA A 143 29.84 -5.73 12.55
N ASN A 144 30.43 -6.68 11.81
CA ASN A 144 31.87 -6.89 11.71
C ASN A 144 32.36 -6.98 10.26
N THR A 145 31.66 -6.35 9.32
CA THR A 145 32.05 -6.40 7.90
C THR A 145 33.45 -5.83 7.75
N THR A 146 34.38 -6.66 7.28
CA THR A 146 35.81 -6.39 7.29
C THR A 146 36.39 -6.56 5.92
N ILE A 147 37.02 -5.51 5.41
CA ILE A 147 37.80 -5.55 4.18
C ILE A 147 39.28 -5.76 4.51
N ARG A 148 40.00 -6.48 3.63
CA ARG A 148 41.43 -6.76 3.77
C ARG A 148 42.14 -6.68 2.43
N PHE A 149 43.27 -5.97 2.43
CA PHE A 149 44.24 -6.04 1.35
C PHE A 149 45.40 -6.96 1.73
N ILE A 150 45.68 -7.93 0.87
CA ILE A 150 46.74 -8.93 1.04
C ILE A 150 47.30 -9.32 -0.33
N LYS A 151 48.45 -9.98 -0.40
CA LYS A 151 48.86 -10.64 -1.65
C LYS A 151 47.86 -11.75 -2.04
N GLY A 152 47.48 -11.82 -3.31
CA GLY A 152 46.57 -12.87 -3.81
C GLY A 152 47.28 -14.13 -4.29
N GLY A 153 48.58 -14.04 -4.59
CA GLY A 153 49.37 -15.14 -5.15
C GLY A 153 50.75 -15.29 -4.52
N GLY A 154 51.79 -15.37 -5.35
CA GLY A 154 53.20 -15.45 -4.96
C GLY A 154 53.68 -14.28 -4.10
N ASN A 155 54.78 -14.50 -3.40
CA ASN A 155 55.43 -13.46 -2.58
C ASN A 155 56.05 -12.42 -3.50
N TRP A 156 55.85 -11.13 -3.18
CA TRP A 156 56.46 -10.03 -3.91
C TRP A 156 57.93 -9.95 -3.52
N SER A 157 58.78 -10.36 -4.44
CA SER A 157 60.22 -10.51 -4.21
C SER A 157 61.07 -9.51 -4.99
N GLY A 158 60.46 -8.81 -5.95
CA GLY A 158 61.03 -7.71 -6.70
C GLY A 158 61.06 -6.41 -5.88
N SER A 159 62.17 -5.68 -5.97
CA SER A 159 62.35 -4.37 -5.31
C SER A 159 61.51 -3.23 -5.92
N ASN A 160 60.67 -3.55 -6.89
CA ASN A 160 59.83 -2.64 -7.65
C ASN A 160 58.35 -3.03 -7.64
N ASP A 161 58.00 -4.14 -6.97
CA ASP A 161 56.62 -4.64 -6.85
C ASP A 161 55.84 -3.74 -5.91
N ARG A 162 54.88 -3.02 -6.46
CA ARG A 162 54.16 -1.98 -5.73
C ARG A 162 52.70 -2.00 -6.06
N ALA A 163 51.87 -1.70 -5.06
CA ALA A 163 50.49 -1.30 -5.30
C ALA A 163 50.13 -0.09 -4.46
N TYR A 164 49.12 0.64 -4.93
CA TYR A 164 48.58 1.81 -4.27
C TYR A 164 47.06 1.71 -4.35
N ILE A 165 46.41 2.07 -3.26
CA ILE A 165 44.96 2.14 -3.10
C ILE A 165 44.61 3.54 -2.63
N ASP A 166 43.57 4.12 -3.19
CA ASP A 166 43.07 5.45 -2.83
C ASP A 166 41.54 5.49 -2.86
N ASN A 167 40.95 6.51 -2.22
CA ASN A 167 39.49 6.76 -2.20
C ASN A 167 38.65 5.54 -1.80
N ILE A 168 39.02 4.87 -0.70
CA ILE A 168 38.20 3.77 -0.19
C ILE A 168 36.88 4.33 0.31
N LEU A 169 35.78 3.82 -0.24
CA LEU A 169 34.42 4.26 0.07
C LEU A 169 33.49 3.06 0.12
N ILE A 170 32.83 2.85 1.26
CA ILE A 170 31.61 2.04 1.34
C ILE A 170 30.44 3.01 1.35
N THR A 171 29.60 2.91 0.35
CA THR A 171 28.33 3.64 0.25
C THR A 171 27.23 2.72 0.70
N THR A 172 26.42 3.12 1.68
CA THR A 172 25.30 2.34 2.19
C THR A 172 23.98 3.03 1.90
N THR A 173 22.94 2.22 1.71
CA THR A 173 21.56 2.69 1.82
C THR A 173 20.95 2.09 3.08
N SER A 174 20.33 2.95 3.87
CA SER A 174 19.30 2.55 4.81
C SER A 174 17.99 2.87 4.13
N VAL A 175 17.14 1.87 3.88
CA VAL A 175 15.70 2.18 3.84
C VAL A 175 15.25 2.52 5.26
N PRO A 176 14.16 3.28 5.42
CA PRO A 176 13.44 3.29 6.68
C PRO A 176 13.23 1.82 7.06
N SER A 177 13.68 1.43 8.25
CA SER A 177 13.40 0.09 8.77
C SER A 177 11.97 0.04 9.32
N THR A 178 11.06 0.76 8.69
CA THR A 178 9.65 0.68 9.02
C THR A 178 9.17 -0.63 8.41
N ASP A 179 8.46 -1.35 9.25
CA ASP A 179 7.88 -2.66 9.07
C ASP A 179 6.58 -2.49 9.86
N THR A 180 5.61 -1.85 9.20
CA THR A 180 4.43 -1.26 9.83
C THR A 180 3.56 -2.34 10.47
N ASP A 181 3.50 -3.51 9.86
CA ASP A 181 2.74 -4.66 10.33
C ASP A 181 3.56 -5.71 11.12
N GLY A 182 4.88 -5.64 11.07
CA GLY A 182 5.79 -6.51 11.81
C GLY A 182 5.96 -7.90 11.19
N ASP A 183 5.60 -8.10 9.92
CA ASP A 183 5.68 -9.40 9.24
C ASP A 183 7.11 -9.77 8.81
N GLY A 184 8.02 -8.79 8.82
CA GLY A 184 9.44 -8.93 8.53
C GLY A 184 9.82 -8.66 7.07
N ALA A 185 8.86 -8.35 6.20
CA ALA A 185 9.06 -7.43 5.10
C ALA A 185 9.21 -6.00 5.68
N ILE A 186 9.66 -5.07 4.85
CA ILE A 186 9.79 -3.67 5.24
C ILE A 186 8.99 -2.89 4.23
N ASP A 187 8.37 -1.79 4.65
CA ASP A 187 7.37 -1.03 3.87
C ASP A 187 7.78 -0.68 2.42
N VAL A 188 9.08 -0.71 2.10
CA VAL A 188 9.59 -0.47 0.74
C VAL A 188 9.51 -1.67 -0.22
N VAL A 189 9.37 -2.89 0.31
CA VAL A 189 9.33 -4.15 -0.45
C VAL A 189 8.18 -5.06 -0.03
N ASP A 190 7.55 -4.72 1.07
CA ASP A 190 6.20 -5.15 1.42
C ASP A 190 5.23 -4.62 0.35
N LEU A 191 4.14 -5.35 0.14
CA LEU A 191 3.10 -5.02 -0.84
C LEU A 191 1.74 -4.84 -0.16
N ASP A 192 1.65 -4.98 1.16
CA ASP A 192 0.46 -4.94 2.01
C ASP A 192 0.92 -4.47 3.40
N ASP A 193 1.33 -3.19 3.50
CA ASP A 193 2.07 -2.59 4.63
C ASP A 193 1.34 -2.67 5.99
N ASP A 194 0.03 -2.87 5.99
CA ASP A 194 -0.78 -3.00 7.20
C ASP A 194 -1.47 -4.36 7.36
N ASN A 195 -1.31 -5.28 6.40
CA ASN A 195 -1.82 -6.65 6.43
C ASN A 195 -3.36 -6.73 6.54
N ASP A 196 -4.06 -5.74 5.98
CA ASP A 196 -5.52 -5.71 5.88
C ASP A 196 -6.05 -6.52 4.67
N GLY A 197 -5.16 -7.00 3.82
CA GLY A 197 -5.46 -7.84 2.66
C GLY A 197 -5.70 -7.10 1.36
N ILE A 198 -5.63 -5.77 1.36
CA ILE A 198 -5.50 -4.94 0.17
C ILE A 198 -4.00 -4.69 -0.07
N THR A 199 -3.58 -4.55 -1.32
CA THR A 199 -2.17 -4.23 -1.61
C THR A 199 -1.97 -2.74 -1.76
N ASP A 200 -0.79 -2.19 -1.42
CA ASP A 200 -0.53 -0.75 -1.54
C ASP A 200 -0.81 -0.21 -2.95
N GLU A 201 -0.56 -1.02 -4.01
CA GLU A 201 -0.85 -0.63 -5.40
C GLU A 201 -2.36 -0.35 -5.63
N GLU A 202 -3.23 -1.07 -4.94
CA GLU A 202 -4.70 -0.95 -5.00
C GLU A 202 -5.26 0.08 -3.99
N GLU A 203 -4.44 0.52 -3.03
CA GLU A 203 -4.77 1.58 -2.07
C GLU A 203 -4.32 2.95 -2.54
N TYR A 204 -3.40 3.00 -3.51
CA TYR A 204 -3.02 4.24 -4.15
C TYR A 204 -4.13 4.79 -5.06
N CYS A 205 -4.54 6.03 -4.81
CA CYS A 205 -5.55 6.68 -5.63
C CYS A 205 -5.05 7.00 -7.04
N SER A 206 -5.99 6.92 -8.00
CA SER A 206 -5.89 7.50 -9.34
C SER A 206 -4.73 6.97 -10.20
N THR A 207 -4.81 5.71 -10.61
CA THR A 207 -3.88 5.11 -11.58
C THR A 207 -4.01 5.78 -12.96
N ILE A 208 -3.06 6.66 -13.28
CA ILE A 208 -2.92 7.18 -14.63
C ILE A 208 -2.12 6.17 -15.45
N SER A 209 -2.83 5.39 -16.27
CA SER A 209 -2.21 4.59 -17.32
C SER A 209 -1.96 5.45 -18.57
N ALA A 210 -0.70 5.62 -18.93
CA ALA A 210 -0.28 6.28 -20.16
C ALA A 210 0.45 5.29 -21.08
N SER A 211 -0.24 4.85 -22.13
CA SER A 211 0.34 4.08 -23.24
C SER A 211 1.14 5.00 -24.18
N PHE A 212 2.29 5.51 -23.71
CA PHE A 212 3.07 6.47 -24.50
C PHE A 212 4.43 5.96 -24.96
N LEU A 213 4.89 4.78 -24.54
CA LEU A 213 6.30 4.43 -24.75
C LEU A 213 6.53 3.68 -26.05
N ALA A 214 5.93 4.07 -27.18
CA ALA A 214 6.27 3.51 -28.49
C ALA A 214 7.16 4.48 -29.27
N SER A 215 8.45 4.15 -29.40
CA SER A 215 9.38 4.85 -30.29
C SER A 215 9.92 3.90 -31.35
N SER A 216 10.13 4.42 -32.56
CA SER A 216 10.83 3.73 -33.66
C SER A 216 12.07 4.48 -34.15
N ASP A 217 12.49 5.50 -33.41
CA ASP A 217 13.63 6.37 -33.74
C ASP A 217 14.38 6.81 -32.47
N VAL A 218 15.63 7.24 -32.64
CA VAL A 218 16.45 7.90 -31.60
C VAL A 218 15.81 9.20 -31.11
N GLY A 219 16.04 9.53 -29.85
CA GLY A 219 15.77 10.85 -29.28
C GLY A 219 14.77 10.85 -28.12
N GLU A 220 14.49 12.05 -27.63
CA GLU A 220 13.72 12.30 -26.41
C GLU A 220 12.21 12.08 -26.62
N ARG A 221 11.56 11.49 -25.61
CA ARG A 221 10.12 11.30 -25.50
C ARG A 221 9.71 11.73 -24.11
N ASN A 222 8.81 12.71 -24.04
CA ASN A 222 8.38 13.28 -22.78
C ASN A 222 6.91 12.96 -22.53
N VAL A 223 6.62 12.42 -21.35
CA VAL A 223 5.27 12.34 -20.79
C VAL A 223 5.23 13.31 -19.63
N VAL A 224 4.32 14.27 -19.69
CA VAL A 224 3.94 15.05 -18.52
C VAL A 224 2.73 14.34 -17.93
N ILE A 225 2.90 13.72 -16.78
CA ILE A 225 1.77 13.23 -16.03
C ILE A 225 1.28 14.41 -15.20
N ASN A 226 0.06 14.86 -15.50
CA ASN A 226 -0.58 15.89 -14.70
C ASN A 226 -1.13 15.23 -13.44
N HIS A 227 -0.22 14.95 -12.51
CA HIS A 227 -0.57 14.40 -11.22
C HIS A 227 0.21 15.22 -10.18
N THR A 228 -0.53 15.80 -9.23
CA THR A 228 0.04 16.73 -8.25
C THR A 228 0.81 16.01 -7.16
N ASP A 229 0.54 14.72 -6.93
CA ASP A 229 1.05 13.97 -5.79
C ASP A 229 1.33 12.54 -6.27
N THR A 230 2.52 12.31 -6.88
CA THR A 230 2.94 10.96 -7.25
C THR A 230 3.70 10.36 -6.07
N GLY A 231 3.19 9.26 -5.55
CA GLY A 231 3.92 8.40 -4.62
C GLY A 231 4.58 7.26 -5.37
N TYR A 232 3.87 6.64 -6.31
CA TYR A 232 4.37 5.44 -6.97
C TYR A 232 4.41 5.60 -8.50
N LEU A 233 5.47 5.09 -9.11
CA LEU A 233 5.65 5.01 -10.56
C LEU A 233 6.09 3.61 -10.96
N ARG A 234 5.44 3.05 -11.98
CA ARG A 234 5.87 1.84 -12.67
C ARG A 234 5.96 2.08 -14.17
N ILE A 235 7.09 1.71 -14.77
CA ILE A 235 7.30 1.75 -16.21
C ILE A 235 7.61 0.35 -16.71
N ASP A 236 6.72 -0.16 -17.57
CA ASP A 236 6.81 -1.48 -18.17
C ASP A 236 7.23 -1.39 -19.63
N PHE A 237 8.44 -1.85 -19.93
CA PHE A 237 8.92 -1.97 -21.30
C PHE A 237 8.56 -3.33 -21.86
N SER A 238 7.59 -3.38 -22.77
CA SER A 238 7.28 -4.56 -23.59
C SER A 238 8.41 -4.91 -24.56
N SER A 239 9.12 -3.91 -25.06
CA SER A 239 10.35 -4.11 -25.82
C SER A 239 11.19 -2.86 -25.71
N MET A 240 12.50 -2.98 -25.92
CA MET A 240 13.36 -1.81 -25.89
C MET A 240 14.55 -1.95 -26.81
N ASP A 241 15.06 -0.79 -27.20
CA ASP A 241 16.38 -0.64 -27.74
C ASP A 241 17.37 -0.89 -26.63
N ASN A 242 18.55 -1.35 -27.02
CA ASN A 242 19.64 -1.77 -26.16
C ASN A 242 19.90 -0.81 -24.99
N SER A 243 19.72 0.50 -25.16
CA SER A 243 19.89 1.48 -24.08
C SER A 243 18.89 2.64 -24.05
N PHE A 244 18.66 3.15 -22.84
CA PHE A 244 17.88 4.36 -22.61
C PHE A 244 18.41 5.19 -21.42
N GLN A 245 18.02 6.46 -21.38
CA GLN A 245 18.15 7.31 -20.20
C GLN A 245 16.76 7.78 -19.76
N LEU A 246 16.50 7.77 -18.45
CA LEU A 246 15.27 8.26 -17.87
C LEU A 246 15.59 9.41 -16.90
N ASP A 247 14.91 10.53 -17.09
CA ASP A 247 14.93 11.67 -16.18
C ASP A 247 13.52 11.90 -15.61
N ILE A 248 13.44 12.10 -14.30
CA ILE A 248 12.21 12.44 -13.58
C ILE A 248 12.42 13.80 -12.93
N ASN A 249 11.59 14.78 -13.29
CA ASN A 249 11.71 16.18 -12.86
C ASN A 249 13.09 16.81 -13.17
N GLY A 250 13.76 16.32 -14.21
CA GLY A 250 15.11 16.73 -14.59
C GLY A 250 16.24 16.11 -13.74
N THR A 251 15.91 15.22 -12.80
CA THR A 251 16.87 14.36 -12.10
C THR A 251 16.99 13.06 -12.88
N THR A 252 18.21 12.70 -13.26
CA THR A 252 18.43 11.43 -13.96
C THR A 252 18.27 10.27 -12.98
N VAL A 253 17.60 9.20 -13.40
CA VAL A 253 17.35 8.01 -12.58
C VAL A 253 18.64 7.28 -12.22
N HIS A 254 19.60 7.27 -13.15
CA HIS A 254 20.89 6.65 -12.96
C HIS A 254 21.98 7.51 -13.61
N PRO A 255 23.17 7.68 -13.00
CA PRO A 255 24.23 8.53 -13.55
C PRO A 255 24.78 8.03 -14.90
N SER A 256 24.70 6.73 -15.15
CA SER A 256 25.04 6.10 -16.43
C SER A 256 23.79 5.83 -17.26
N ILE A 257 23.92 5.84 -18.59
CA ILE A 257 22.89 5.34 -19.51
C ILE A 257 22.71 3.84 -19.27
N LEU A 258 21.46 3.38 -19.15
CA LEU A 258 21.15 1.98 -18.86
C LEU A 258 21.27 1.17 -20.15
N GLU A 259 22.20 0.22 -20.21
CA GLU A 259 22.52 -0.60 -21.38
C GLU A 259 22.28 -2.10 -21.13
N PHE A 260 21.57 -2.76 -22.05
CA PHE A 260 20.98 -4.08 -21.91
C PHE A 260 21.44 -5.08 -22.99
N GLU A 261 22.19 -4.64 -24.01
CA GLU A 261 22.84 -5.52 -24.98
C GLU A 261 24.37 -5.50 -24.83
N ASN A 262 24.95 -6.69 -24.78
CA ASN A 262 26.39 -6.86 -24.85
C ASN A 262 26.89 -6.68 -26.29
N GLY A 263 27.61 -5.59 -26.61
CA GLY A 263 28.03 -5.35 -28.00
C GLY A 263 29.03 -4.21 -28.22
N ALA A 264 28.96 -3.13 -27.44
CA ALA A 264 30.00 -2.12 -27.22
C ALA A 264 29.39 -1.00 -26.35
N LEU A 265 30.02 -0.67 -25.21
CA LEU A 265 29.63 0.48 -24.40
C LEU A 265 29.95 1.79 -25.13
N GLY A 266 28.96 2.65 -25.30
CA GLY A 266 29.14 4.04 -25.62
C GLY A 266 29.73 4.82 -24.44
N PRO A 267 30.24 6.04 -24.66
CA PRO A 267 30.70 6.89 -23.58
C PRO A 267 29.55 7.29 -22.64
N GLY A 268 29.60 6.83 -21.38
CA GLY A 268 28.59 7.13 -20.36
C GLY A 268 27.58 5.99 -20.13
N ASP A 269 27.70 4.88 -20.85
CA ASP A 269 26.83 3.72 -20.72
C ASP A 269 27.34 2.77 -19.64
N GLU A 270 26.42 2.09 -18.97
CA GLU A 270 26.71 1.02 -18.03
C GLU A 270 25.76 -0.16 -18.25
N TYR A 271 26.34 -1.36 -18.26
CA TYR A 271 25.56 -2.57 -18.44
C TYR A 271 24.68 -2.84 -17.23
N PHE A 272 23.44 -3.25 -17.46
CA PHE A 272 22.56 -3.75 -16.40
C PHE A 272 22.41 -5.27 -16.52
N VAL A 273 22.61 -5.96 -15.40
CA VAL A 273 22.68 -7.42 -15.30
C VAL A 273 21.78 -7.92 -14.17
N PHE A 274 21.38 -9.19 -14.21
CA PHE A 274 20.64 -9.81 -13.11
C PHE A 274 21.53 -9.96 -11.88
N GLN A 275 21.06 -9.49 -10.72
CA GLN A 275 21.81 -9.59 -9.46
C GLN A 275 22.14 -11.03 -9.08
N SER A 276 21.28 -11.97 -9.48
CA SER A 276 21.40 -13.38 -9.10
C SER A 276 22.64 -14.06 -9.69
N ASP A 277 23.09 -13.66 -10.88
CA ASP A 277 24.20 -14.33 -11.58
C ASP A 277 25.03 -13.45 -12.53
N GLY A 278 24.78 -12.15 -12.57
CA GLY A 278 25.49 -11.18 -13.43
C GLY A 278 25.23 -11.38 -14.92
N SER A 279 24.18 -12.13 -15.31
CA SER A 279 23.86 -12.35 -16.71
C SER A 279 23.03 -11.20 -17.31
N PHE A 280 23.10 -11.07 -18.64
CA PHE A 280 22.30 -10.09 -19.40
C PHE A 280 20.90 -10.62 -19.71
N ILE A 281 19.98 -9.69 -19.89
CA ILE A 281 18.70 -9.97 -20.55
C ILE A 281 18.93 -10.44 -21.99
N SER A 282 18.23 -11.50 -22.43
CA SER A 282 18.33 -11.94 -23.82
C SER A 282 17.30 -11.23 -24.71
N GLN A 283 17.70 -10.66 -25.83
CA GLN A 283 16.77 -10.05 -26.81
C GLN A 283 15.82 -8.99 -26.19
N PRO A 284 16.33 -7.93 -25.55
CA PRO A 284 15.50 -6.86 -24.97
C PRO A 284 14.52 -6.23 -25.97
N TRP A 285 14.82 -6.27 -27.27
CA TRP A 285 13.98 -5.78 -28.38
C TRP A 285 12.82 -6.71 -28.78
N VAL A 286 12.64 -7.87 -28.14
CA VAL A 286 11.54 -8.81 -28.44
C VAL A 286 10.64 -8.96 -27.22
N ALA A 287 9.36 -8.59 -27.37
CA ALA A 287 8.37 -8.74 -26.30
C ALA A 287 8.14 -10.18 -25.89
N ASN A 288 7.78 -10.38 -24.62
CA ASN A 288 7.41 -11.70 -24.11
C ASN A 288 6.07 -12.15 -24.71
N SER A 289 5.93 -13.45 -24.92
CA SER A 289 4.69 -14.02 -25.48
C SER A 289 3.52 -14.09 -24.49
N ASN A 290 3.78 -13.90 -23.20
CA ASN A 290 2.81 -14.04 -22.10
C ASN A 290 2.35 -12.70 -21.52
N GLY A 291 2.80 -11.56 -22.05
CA GLY A 291 2.38 -10.23 -21.61
C GLY A 291 3.20 -9.61 -20.48
N ILE A 292 4.10 -10.36 -19.82
CA ILE A 292 5.03 -9.79 -18.82
C ILE A 292 6.03 -8.85 -19.53
N PRO A 293 6.42 -7.71 -18.94
CA PRO A 293 7.38 -6.82 -19.56
C PRO A 293 8.80 -7.41 -19.67
N ARG A 294 9.60 -6.86 -20.60
CA ARG A 294 11.04 -7.13 -20.71
C ARG A 294 11.82 -6.46 -19.59
N LEU A 295 11.50 -5.21 -19.28
CA LEU A 295 11.96 -4.52 -18.09
C LEU A 295 10.81 -3.84 -17.38
N ARG A 296 10.90 -3.78 -16.07
CA ARG A 296 10.04 -2.98 -15.21
C ARG A 296 10.91 -2.09 -14.35
N LEU A 297 10.71 -0.78 -14.43
CA LEU A 297 11.32 0.17 -13.52
C LEU A 297 10.24 0.68 -12.57
N VAL A 298 10.50 0.57 -11.28
CA VAL A 298 9.63 1.08 -10.21
C VAL A 298 10.34 2.21 -9.50
N VAL A 299 9.60 3.28 -9.21
CA VAL A 299 9.98 4.31 -8.25
C VAL A 299 8.90 4.34 -7.18
N ASP A 300 9.25 3.98 -5.96
CA ASP A 300 8.32 3.99 -4.83
C ASP A 300 8.09 5.40 -4.26
N GLU A 301 7.24 5.48 -3.24
CA GLU A 301 6.88 6.70 -2.51
C GLU A 301 8.04 7.40 -1.82
N TYR A 302 9.07 6.64 -1.48
CA TYR A 302 10.31 7.17 -0.92
C TYR A 302 11.28 7.65 -2.01
N GLY A 303 10.94 7.44 -3.29
CA GLY A 303 11.72 7.83 -4.44
C GLY A 303 12.85 6.85 -4.75
N MET A 304 12.88 5.67 -4.14
CA MET A 304 13.88 4.64 -4.42
C MET A 304 13.51 3.91 -5.70
N ILE A 305 14.54 3.46 -6.41
CA ILE A 305 14.37 2.90 -7.75
C ILE A 305 14.79 1.45 -7.74
N SER A 306 13.90 0.61 -8.21
CA SER A 306 14.14 -0.80 -8.49
C SER A 306 13.96 -1.08 -9.97
N LEU A 307 14.90 -1.84 -10.54
CA LEU A 307 14.86 -2.26 -11.94
C LEU A 307 14.80 -3.78 -12.01
N TYR A 308 13.82 -4.30 -12.73
CA TYR A 308 13.65 -5.72 -12.93
C TYR A 308 13.64 -6.05 -14.41
N GLY A 309 14.02 -7.29 -14.73
CA GLY A 309 13.97 -7.79 -16.10
C GLY A 309 13.49 -9.23 -16.20
N SER A 310 13.02 -9.60 -17.39
CA SER A 310 12.69 -11.00 -17.69
C SER A 310 13.82 -11.65 -18.48
N ARG A 311 14.44 -12.69 -17.92
CA ARG A 311 15.67 -13.31 -18.43
C ARG A 311 15.64 -13.67 -19.91
N ASN A 312 14.52 -14.19 -20.39
CA ASN A 312 14.29 -14.55 -21.79
C ASN A 312 12.82 -14.33 -22.19
N THR A 313 12.52 -14.42 -23.49
CA THR A 313 11.19 -14.11 -24.06
C THR A 313 10.04 -15.03 -23.62
N SER A 314 10.35 -16.04 -22.80
CA SER A 314 9.39 -17.02 -22.26
C SER A 314 9.40 -17.08 -20.73
N ALA A 315 10.11 -16.16 -20.06
CA ALA A 315 10.10 -16.08 -18.61
C ALA A 315 8.71 -15.71 -18.09
N THR A 316 8.35 -16.27 -16.93
CA THR A 316 7.06 -16.08 -16.25
C THR A 316 7.17 -15.19 -15.01
N SER A 317 8.34 -14.63 -14.75
CA SER A 317 8.60 -13.75 -13.62
C SER A 317 9.67 -12.71 -13.99
N LEU A 318 9.74 -11.66 -13.18
CA LEU A 318 10.76 -10.63 -13.24
C LEU A 318 11.84 -10.91 -12.17
N GLU A 319 13.09 -10.60 -12.49
CA GLU A 319 14.23 -10.72 -11.58
C GLU A 319 14.89 -9.35 -11.39
N LEU A 320 15.33 -9.05 -10.17
CA LEU A 320 16.02 -7.79 -9.84
C LEU A 320 17.33 -7.67 -10.62
N MET A 321 17.56 -6.47 -11.15
CA MET A 321 18.74 -6.10 -11.94
C MET A 321 19.54 -5.00 -11.24
N GLU A 322 20.83 -4.96 -11.54
CA GLU A 322 21.77 -3.96 -11.06
C GLU A 322 22.69 -3.48 -12.16
N ALA A 323 23.29 -2.31 -11.96
CA ALA A 323 24.39 -1.85 -12.79
C ALA A 323 25.59 -2.80 -12.58
N GLN A 324 26.22 -3.27 -13.64
CA GLN A 324 27.35 -4.21 -13.59
C GLN A 324 28.54 -3.65 -12.80
N GLY A 325 28.73 -2.32 -12.81
CA GLY A 325 29.73 -1.63 -12.01
C GLY A 325 29.28 -1.34 -10.59
N GLY A 326 28.11 -1.81 -10.15
CA GLY A 326 27.57 -1.60 -8.80
C GLY A 326 27.16 -0.14 -8.52
N THR A 327 27.07 0.69 -9.55
CA THR A 327 26.61 2.08 -9.40
C THR A 327 25.14 2.09 -8.98
N PRO A 328 24.77 2.75 -7.86
CA PRO A 328 23.39 2.78 -7.41
C PRO A 328 22.55 3.75 -8.24
N PHE A 329 21.24 3.53 -8.25
CA PHE A 329 20.27 4.51 -8.73
C PHE A 329 20.27 5.78 -7.86
N ASN A 330 19.88 6.89 -8.46
CA ASN A 330 19.60 8.12 -7.72
C ASN A 330 18.22 8.02 -7.05
N THR A 331 18.04 8.65 -5.91
CA THR A 331 16.72 8.83 -5.30
C THR A 331 15.97 9.99 -5.97
N ILE A 332 14.70 9.78 -6.28
CA ILE A 332 13.82 10.79 -6.86
C ILE A 332 13.13 11.58 -5.75
N ALA A 333 13.18 12.90 -5.83
CA ALA A 333 12.34 13.73 -5.00
C ALA A 333 11.00 13.98 -5.72
N TRP A 334 9.93 13.38 -5.21
CA TRP A 334 8.57 13.75 -5.60
C TRP A 334 8.31 15.23 -5.30
N ILE A 335 7.50 15.89 -6.13
CA ILE A 335 7.13 17.30 -5.92
C ILE A 335 5.64 17.38 -5.59
N PRO A 336 5.26 17.26 -4.29
CA PRO A 336 3.86 17.35 -3.89
C PRO A 336 3.20 18.64 -4.38
N GLY A 337 1.91 18.58 -4.68
CA GLY A 337 1.12 19.65 -5.27
C GLY A 337 1.52 20.08 -6.70
N ASN A 338 2.42 19.38 -7.41
CA ASN A 338 2.92 19.80 -8.73
C ASN A 338 3.09 18.62 -9.70
N ASN A 339 2.95 18.89 -11.00
CA ASN A 339 3.14 17.87 -12.04
C ASN A 339 4.56 17.29 -12.05
N ASN A 340 4.66 15.96 -12.07
CA ASN A 340 5.90 15.25 -12.35
C ASN A 340 6.11 15.09 -13.87
N THR A 341 7.33 15.39 -14.34
CA THR A 341 7.70 15.26 -15.77
C THR A 341 8.65 14.10 -15.97
N PHE A 342 8.31 13.20 -16.89
CA PHE A 342 9.06 12.00 -17.22
C PHE A 342 9.64 12.13 -18.62
N THR A 343 10.96 12.06 -18.71
CA THR A 343 11.71 12.24 -19.95
C THR A 343 12.50 10.97 -20.22
N LEU A 344 12.06 10.21 -21.22
CA LEU A 344 12.74 9.01 -21.68
C LEU A 344 13.50 9.32 -22.98
N THR A 345 14.80 9.08 -22.99
CA THR A 345 15.65 9.31 -24.15
C THR A 345 16.11 7.97 -24.73
N ASN A 346 15.64 7.65 -25.95
CA ASN A 346 16.19 6.52 -26.70
C ASN A 346 17.57 6.89 -27.24
N GLN A 347 18.58 6.10 -26.88
CA GLN A 347 19.96 6.37 -27.28
C GLN A 347 20.25 5.87 -28.69
N GLN A 348 21.34 6.35 -29.29
CA GLN A 348 21.75 5.90 -30.61
C GLN A 348 22.57 4.61 -30.51
N GLY A 349 21.98 3.48 -30.89
CA GLY A 349 22.62 2.16 -30.89
C GLY A 349 22.94 1.59 -32.28
N PRO A 350 23.46 0.35 -32.34
CA PRO A 350 23.62 -0.40 -33.58
C PRO A 350 22.36 -1.24 -33.90
N GLY A 351 21.38 -0.71 -34.65
CA GLY A 351 20.22 -1.53 -35.01
C GLY A 351 19.03 -0.77 -35.58
N PRO A 352 17.83 -1.32 -35.46
CA PRO A 352 16.58 -0.58 -35.43
C PRO A 352 16.30 -0.05 -34.02
N GLU A 353 16.15 1.27 -33.92
CA GLU A 353 16.14 1.96 -32.64
C GLU A 353 14.70 2.16 -32.17
N GLY A 354 14.34 1.72 -30.97
CA GLY A 354 12.98 1.91 -30.47
C GLY A 354 12.58 1.05 -29.28
N PHE A 355 11.57 1.51 -28.55
CA PHE A 355 11.00 0.79 -27.41
C PHE A 355 9.47 0.79 -27.51
N THR A 356 8.82 -0.15 -26.82
CA THR A 356 7.37 -0.21 -26.58
C THR A 356 7.15 -0.40 -25.08
N GLY A 357 6.18 0.29 -24.49
CA GLY A 357 5.89 0.16 -23.07
C GLY A 357 4.70 0.97 -22.58
N GLU A 358 4.40 0.79 -21.30
CA GLU A 358 3.32 1.43 -20.57
C GLU A 358 3.87 2.06 -19.31
N LEU A 359 3.35 3.24 -18.99
CA LEU A 359 3.66 3.94 -17.75
C LEU A 359 2.40 3.93 -16.89
N PHE A 360 2.58 3.61 -15.62
CA PHE A 360 1.60 3.70 -14.55
C PHE A 360 2.16 4.64 -13.49
N ALA A 361 1.34 5.59 -13.05
CA ALA A 361 1.66 6.45 -11.93
C ALA A 361 0.44 6.59 -11.04
N SER A 362 0.65 6.47 -9.75
CA SER A 362 -0.39 6.50 -8.72
C SER A 362 0.00 7.44 -7.58
N ALA A 363 -1.01 7.96 -6.91
CA ALA A 363 -0.85 8.84 -5.75
C ALA A 363 -0.94 8.03 -4.47
N ILE A 364 -0.11 8.36 -3.48
CA ILE A 364 -0.52 8.06 -2.11
C ILE A 364 -1.78 8.90 -1.84
N CYS A 365 -2.79 8.27 -1.26
CA CYS A 365 -3.97 8.98 -0.79
C CYS A 365 -4.30 8.65 0.66
N ASP A 366 -5.21 9.46 1.15
CA ASP A 366 -5.72 9.59 2.51
C ASP A 366 -7.18 9.96 2.26
N THR A 367 -8.03 8.94 2.16
CA THR A 367 -9.41 9.05 1.66
C THR A 367 -10.25 9.96 2.58
N ASP A 368 -10.09 9.83 3.88
CA ASP A 368 -10.81 10.61 4.89
C ASP A 368 -10.13 11.94 5.30
N GLY A 369 -8.86 12.13 4.95
CA GLY A 369 -8.07 13.33 5.21
C GLY A 369 -7.57 13.46 6.65
N ASP A 370 -7.41 12.36 7.38
CA ASP A 370 -6.99 12.35 8.78
C ASP A 370 -5.46 12.40 8.98
N GLY A 371 -4.71 12.14 7.90
CA GLY A 371 -3.26 12.20 7.83
C GLY A 371 -2.54 10.86 7.94
N ILE A 372 -3.27 9.74 8.01
CA ILE A 372 -2.79 8.40 7.71
C ILE A 372 -3.12 8.11 6.24
N SER A 373 -2.27 7.38 5.54
CA SER A 373 -2.48 7.05 4.12
C SER A 373 -3.11 5.67 4.04
N ASN A 374 -3.96 5.42 3.03
CA ASN A 374 -4.78 4.21 2.96
C ASN A 374 -3.97 2.91 3.20
N HIS A 375 -2.82 2.72 2.53
CA HIS A 375 -1.87 1.60 2.78
C HIS A 375 -1.31 1.44 4.22
N LEU A 376 -1.70 2.29 5.15
CA LEU A 376 -1.33 2.25 6.56
C LEU A 376 -2.57 2.43 7.48
N ASP A 377 -3.76 2.47 6.90
CA ASP A 377 -5.03 2.84 7.51
C ASP A 377 -6.00 1.66 7.46
N LEU A 378 -6.39 1.14 8.63
CA LEU A 378 -7.28 -0.02 8.69
C LEU A 378 -8.77 0.34 8.45
N ASP A 379 -9.13 1.62 8.32
CA ASP A 379 -10.48 2.14 8.09
C ASP A 379 -10.38 3.44 7.25
N SER A 380 -10.03 3.29 5.97
CA SER A 380 -9.61 4.37 5.07
C SER A 380 -10.64 5.49 4.88
N ASP A 381 -11.93 5.23 5.10
CA ASP A 381 -13.00 6.21 4.97
C ASP A 381 -13.66 6.61 6.31
N ASN A 382 -13.23 6.00 7.42
CA ASN A 382 -13.66 6.28 8.79
C ASN A 382 -15.18 6.05 9.03
N ASP A 383 -15.80 5.12 8.29
CA ASP A 383 -17.20 4.74 8.45
C ASP A 383 -17.42 3.71 9.58
N GLY A 384 -16.34 3.11 10.10
CA GLY A 384 -16.37 2.14 11.19
C GLY A 384 -16.45 0.68 10.77
N LEU A 385 -16.30 0.38 9.49
CA LEU A 385 -15.90 -0.91 8.95
C LEU A 385 -14.37 -0.98 8.87
N PHE A 386 -13.84 -2.17 8.60
CA PHE A 386 -12.42 -2.32 8.34
C PHE A 386 -12.26 -2.51 6.84
N ASP A 387 -11.18 -1.99 6.28
CA ASP A 387 -10.81 -2.21 4.87
C ASP A 387 -10.73 -3.73 4.57
N LEU A 388 -10.22 -4.54 5.52
CA LEU A 388 -10.26 -6.01 5.49
C LEU A 388 -11.67 -6.63 5.33
N VAL A 389 -12.69 -6.02 5.94
CA VAL A 389 -14.09 -6.48 5.87
C VAL A 389 -14.71 -6.10 4.52
N GLU A 390 -14.37 -4.92 4.02
CA GLU A 390 -14.96 -4.33 2.81
C GLU A 390 -14.30 -4.83 1.54
N SER A 391 -13.00 -5.12 1.58
CA SER A 391 -12.24 -5.67 0.45
C SER A 391 -12.78 -7.01 -0.02
N GLY A 392 -13.32 -7.81 0.90
CA GLY A 392 -13.75 -9.18 0.65
C GLY A 392 -12.71 -10.25 0.94
N ALA A 393 -11.53 -9.88 1.43
CA ALA A 393 -10.50 -10.85 1.81
C ALA A 393 -11.01 -11.89 2.83
N LEU A 394 -11.88 -11.51 3.78
CA LEU A 394 -12.50 -12.44 4.74
C LEU A 394 -13.41 -13.50 4.10
N GLU A 395 -13.82 -13.32 2.84
CA GLU A 395 -14.59 -14.33 2.09
C GLU A 395 -13.69 -15.43 1.50
N GLU A 396 -12.37 -15.21 1.46
CA GLU A 396 -11.42 -16.18 0.94
C GLU A 396 -11.20 -17.37 1.90
N PRO A 397 -11.06 -18.60 1.36
CA PRO A 397 -10.96 -19.79 2.20
C PRO A 397 -9.72 -19.81 3.11
N GLY A 398 -9.95 -19.61 4.41
CA GLY A 398 -8.89 -19.73 5.43
C GLY A 398 -8.30 -18.39 5.88
N VAL A 399 -8.78 -17.28 5.32
CA VAL A 399 -8.59 -15.93 5.88
C VAL A 399 -9.54 -15.77 7.06
N ASN A 400 -9.06 -15.18 8.16
CA ASN A 400 -9.88 -14.90 9.34
C ASN A 400 -9.34 -13.64 10.03
N ASP A 401 -10.21 -12.97 10.78
CA ASP A 401 -9.84 -11.95 11.78
C ASP A 401 -10.58 -12.29 13.09
N ASN A 402 -9.98 -13.14 13.93
CA ASN A 402 -10.63 -13.63 15.16
C ASN A 402 -10.46 -12.68 16.35
N ASN A 403 -9.42 -11.85 16.33
CA ASN A 403 -9.11 -10.80 17.29
C ASN A 403 -9.84 -9.49 16.98
N ASN A 404 -10.37 -9.34 15.76
CA ASN A 404 -11.14 -8.20 15.28
C ASN A 404 -10.30 -6.92 15.39
N ASP A 405 -9.09 -6.98 14.86
CA ASP A 405 -8.15 -5.85 14.80
C ASP A 405 -7.87 -5.37 13.37
N GLY A 406 -8.69 -5.77 12.39
CA GLY A 406 -8.64 -5.26 11.03
C GLY A 406 -7.53 -5.89 10.18
N ARG A 407 -6.79 -6.85 10.74
CA ARG A 407 -5.66 -7.50 10.06
C ARG A 407 -5.89 -8.99 9.89
N ILE A 408 -5.31 -9.57 8.84
CA ILE A 408 -5.43 -11.00 8.59
C ILE A 408 -4.70 -11.81 9.67
N ASP A 409 -5.42 -12.71 10.35
CA ASP A 409 -4.84 -13.62 11.34
C ASP A 409 -3.74 -14.49 10.73
N GLY A 410 -2.52 -14.28 11.22
CA GLY A 410 -1.35 -15.09 10.84
C GLY A 410 -0.49 -14.48 9.73
N ALA A 411 -0.89 -13.35 9.15
CA ALA A 411 -0.15 -12.63 8.12
C ALA A 411 1.30 -12.35 8.55
N VAL A 412 1.48 -11.74 9.73
CA VAL A 412 2.77 -11.53 10.44
C VAL A 412 3.73 -12.75 10.46
N SER A 413 3.21 -13.97 10.34
CA SER A 413 4.01 -15.21 10.36
C SER A 413 4.02 -16.02 9.08
N SER A 414 3.15 -15.67 8.13
CA SER A 414 2.82 -16.46 6.94
C SER A 414 2.79 -15.61 5.67
N SER A 415 3.26 -14.37 5.74
CA SER A 415 3.65 -13.57 4.58
C SER A 415 5.01 -14.00 4.07
N GLY A 416 5.20 -13.82 2.76
CA GLY A 416 6.40 -14.18 2.02
C GLY A 416 7.55 -13.19 2.23
N THR A 417 8.39 -13.04 1.21
CA THR A 417 9.38 -11.94 1.17
C THR A 417 8.78 -10.64 0.65
N ASN A 418 7.56 -10.73 0.09
CA ASN A 418 6.81 -9.64 -0.53
C ASN A 418 5.69 -9.09 0.36
N GLY A 419 5.59 -9.49 1.62
CA GLY A 419 4.64 -8.92 2.59
C GLY A 419 3.18 -9.39 2.51
N ILE A 420 2.70 -9.76 1.32
CA ILE A 420 1.32 -10.26 1.18
C ILE A 420 1.15 -11.60 1.93
N TYR A 421 0.05 -11.73 2.67
CA TYR A 421 -0.33 -13.00 3.27
C TYR A 421 -0.46 -14.12 2.23
N SER A 422 0.35 -15.18 2.36
CA SER A 422 0.39 -16.27 1.38
C SER A 422 -0.92 -17.03 1.15
N GLY A 423 -1.95 -16.80 1.98
CA GLY A 423 -3.29 -17.35 1.75
C GLY A 423 -4.08 -16.65 0.65
N ILE A 424 -3.70 -15.44 0.26
CA ILE A 424 -4.43 -14.58 -0.68
C ILE A 424 -3.61 -14.16 -1.90
N GLU A 425 -2.38 -14.65 -2.08
CA GLU A 425 -1.54 -14.36 -3.26
C GLU A 425 -1.31 -15.58 -4.17
N ASP A 426 -0.98 -15.32 -5.43
CA ASP A 426 -0.69 -16.36 -6.43
C ASP A 426 0.75 -16.90 -6.36
N ASN A 427 1.72 -16.08 -5.93
CA ASN A 427 3.13 -16.44 -5.78
C ASN A 427 3.93 -15.43 -4.94
N ASP A 428 4.93 -15.87 -4.18
CA ASP A 428 5.83 -15.03 -3.37
C ASP A 428 6.89 -14.30 -4.25
N THR A 429 6.45 -13.31 -5.03
CA THR A 429 7.33 -12.39 -5.77
C THR A 429 6.91 -10.94 -5.55
N PRO A 430 7.78 -9.95 -5.84
CA PRO A 430 7.46 -8.52 -5.66
C PRO A 430 6.31 -7.97 -6.53
N TYR A 431 5.58 -8.82 -7.25
CA TYR A 431 4.43 -8.49 -8.10
C TYR A 431 3.38 -9.60 -8.05
N ALA A 432 3.27 -10.24 -6.89
CA ALA A 432 2.20 -11.16 -6.60
C ALA A 432 0.86 -10.49 -6.87
N LEU A 433 -0.11 -11.26 -7.33
CA LEU A 433 -1.48 -10.78 -7.49
C LEU A 433 -2.36 -11.44 -6.44
N LEU A 434 -3.32 -10.68 -5.93
CA LEU A 434 -4.37 -11.21 -5.09
C LEU A 434 -5.14 -12.34 -5.82
N THR A 435 -5.52 -13.38 -5.07
CA THR A 435 -6.31 -14.50 -5.59
C THR A 435 -7.80 -14.20 -5.65
N TYR A 436 -8.20 -13.06 -5.09
CA TYR A 436 -9.56 -12.56 -5.05
C TYR A 436 -9.64 -11.19 -5.74
N THR A 437 -10.87 -10.70 -5.93
CA THR A 437 -11.12 -9.36 -6.46
C THR A 437 -11.62 -8.50 -5.33
N ILE A 438 -10.96 -7.36 -5.10
CA ILE A 438 -11.42 -6.35 -4.16
C ILE A 438 -12.82 -5.88 -4.57
N PHE A 439 -13.72 -5.72 -3.60
CA PHE A 439 -15.10 -5.34 -3.88
C PHE A 439 -15.25 -3.88 -4.32
N ASP A 440 -16.14 -3.72 -5.30
CA ASP A 440 -16.64 -2.47 -5.90
C ASP A 440 -18.12 -2.77 -6.18
N SER A 441 -18.93 -2.64 -5.14
CA SER A 441 -20.30 -3.17 -5.07
C SER A 441 -21.25 -2.45 -6.04
N ASP A 442 -21.04 -1.16 -6.29
CA ASP A 442 -21.81 -0.37 -7.26
C ASP A 442 -21.16 -0.29 -8.67
N SER A 443 -19.92 -0.77 -8.81
CA SER A 443 -19.13 -0.81 -10.04
C SER A 443 -18.82 0.57 -10.62
N ASP A 444 -18.60 1.58 -9.77
CA ASP A 444 -18.23 2.94 -10.15
C ASP A 444 -16.72 3.15 -10.36
N GLY A 445 -15.91 2.18 -9.91
CA GLY A 445 -14.45 2.19 -9.99
C GLY A 445 -13.74 2.69 -8.72
N THR A 446 -14.48 2.91 -7.64
CA THR A 446 -13.99 3.11 -6.27
C THR A 446 -14.24 1.83 -5.49
N TYR A 447 -13.26 1.32 -4.74
CA TYR A 447 -13.48 0.15 -3.90
C TYR A 447 -14.31 0.50 -2.67
N ASP A 448 -15.03 -0.49 -2.16
CA ASP A 448 -15.97 -0.33 -1.04
C ASP A 448 -15.28 0.32 0.18
N ALA A 449 -14.06 -0.11 0.52
CA ALA A 449 -13.23 0.42 1.61
C ALA A 449 -12.91 1.94 1.52
N TYR A 450 -13.18 2.60 0.40
CA TYR A 450 -12.84 4.01 0.19
C TYR A 450 -14.07 4.90 -0.06
N THR A 451 -15.27 4.42 0.25
CA THR A 451 -16.51 5.17 0.00
C THR A 451 -17.57 4.89 1.06
N LEU A 452 -18.17 5.96 1.59
CA LEU A 452 -19.19 5.89 2.66
C LEU A 452 -20.57 5.31 2.24
N ASP A 453 -20.70 4.78 1.02
CA ASP A 453 -21.94 4.25 0.40
C ASP A 453 -21.54 3.26 -0.70
N ALA A 454 -21.07 2.08 -0.30
CA ALA A 454 -20.47 1.06 -1.17
C ALA A 454 -21.41 0.55 -2.27
N ASP A 455 -22.71 0.45 -2.00
CA ASP A 455 -23.70 -0.02 -2.98
C ASP A 455 -24.39 1.10 -3.79
N GLY A 456 -24.10 2.36 -3.43
CA GLY A 456 -24.53 3.55 -4.15
C GLY A 456 -26.03 3.83 -4.09
N ASP A 457 -26.74 3.32 -3.08
CA ASP A 457 -28.19 3.48 -2.95
C ASP A 457 -28.62 4.75 -2.17
N GLY A 458 -27.66 5.42 -1.54
CA GLY A 458 -27.85 6.63 -0.75
C GLY A 458 -28.13 6.38 0.74
N CYS A 459 -27.94 5.15 1.22
CA CYS A 459 -27.81 4.79 2.62
C CYS A 459 -26.33 4.55 2.91
N THR A 460 -25.80 5.18 3.97
CA THR A 460 -24.36 5.09 4.24
C THR A 460 -24.00 3.80 4.96
N ASP A 461 -22.82 3.28 4.69
CA ASP A 461 -22.36 1.97 5.16
C ASP A 461 -22.38 1.85 6.70
N VAL A 462 -21.91 2.88 7.42
CA VAL A 462 -22.05 3.02 8.88
C VAL A 462 -23.48 2.76 9.39
N VAL A 463 -24.51 3.21 8.67
CA VAL A 463 -25.93 3.05 9.05
C VAL A 463 -26.43 1.65 8.72
N GLU A 464 -26.03 1.10 7.58
CA GLU A 464 -26.45 -0.22 7.12
C GLU A 464 -25.87 -1.34 7.97
N SER A 465 -24.58 -1.19 8.28
CA SER A 465 -23.82 -1.99 9.24
C SER A 465 -24.39 -1.88 10.67
N GLY A 466 -25.23 -0.89 10.94
CA GLY A 466 -25.98 -0.72 12.19
C GLY A 466 -25.18 -0.04 13.28
N PHE A 467 -24.15 0.72 12.90
CA PHE A 467 -23.34 1.51 13.78
C PHE A 467 -23.93 2.90 13.98
N THR A 468 -23.33 3.65 14.90
CA THR A 468 -23.86 4.95 15.31
C THR A 468 -23.26 6.07 14.47
N ASP A 469 -24.04 6.64 13.56
CA ASP A 469 -23.79 7.98 13.00
C ASP A 469 -24.65 9.01 13.77
N ASN A 470 -24.01 9.93 14.51
CA ASN A 470 -24.71 10.95 15.30
C ASN A 470 -25.09 12.21 14.50
N ASN A 471 -24.54 12.36 13.30
CA ASN A 471 -24.47 13.60 12.54
C ASN A 471 -25.27 13.51 11.24
N ASP A 472 -25.56 12.28 10.78
CA ASP A 472 -25.93 11.96 9.42
C ASP A 472 -24.86 12.45 8.41
N ASP A 473 -23.57 12.24 8.72
CA ASP A 473 -22.42 12.57 7.83
C ASP A 473 -21.69 11.36 7.25
N GLY A 474 -22.15 10.14 7.53
CA GLY A 474 -21.62 8.90 6.98
C GLY A 474 -20.42 8.34 7.75
N LEU A 475 -19.90 9.08 8.74
CA LEU A 475 -18.73 8.67 9.52
C LEU A 475 -19.14 8.07 10.87
N LEU A 476 -18.29 7.20 11.42
CA LEU A 476 -18.56 6.58 12.71
C LEU A 476 -18.52 7.59 13.87
N GLY A 477 -19.64 7.70 14.58
CA GLY A 477 -19.75 8.43 15.83
C GLY A 477 -20.00 9.94 15.67
N PRO A 478 -19.54 10.75 16.65
CA PRO A 478 -19.78 12.19 16.67
C PRO A 478 -18.68 13.01 15.96
N ASN A 479 -19.04 14.18 15.45
CA ASN A 479 -18.06 15.16 14.97
C ASN A 479 -17.44 16.00 16.13
N PRO A 480 -16.10 16.15 16.22
CA PRO A 480 -15.08 15.65 15.28
C PRO A 480 -14.74 14.17 15.52
N VAL A 481 -14.49 13.46 14.41
CA VAL A 481 -13.89 12.12 14.40
C VAL A 481 -12.49 12.20 15.01
N THR A 482 -12.13 11.18 15.79
CA THR A 482 -10.78 11.01 16.33
C THR A 482 -10.33 9.59 16.10
N ILE A 483 -9.11 9.40 15.60
CA ILE A 483 -8.55 8.10 15.23
C ILE A 483 -7.40 7.67 16.15
N ASN A 484 -7.00 6.39 16.07
CA ASN A 484 -5.83 5.85 16.77
C ASN A 484 -4.54 6.07 15.94
N SER A 485 -3.57 5.16 15.95
CA SER A 485 -2.35 5.27 15.12
C SER A 485 -2.36 4.35 13.90
N GLU A 486 -3.42 3.57 13.73
CA GLU A 486 -3.66 2.54 12.72
C GLU A 486 -4.94 2.92 11.94
N GLY A 487 -5.28 4.21 11.85
CA GLY A 487 -6.47 4.66 11.13
C GLY A 487 -7.80 4.60 11.88
N MET A 488 -8.02 3.58 12.72
CA MET A 488 -9.35 3.34 13.31
C MET A 488 -9.94 4.50 14.15
N VAL A 489 -11.21 4.82 13.93
CA VAL A 489 -12.07 5.69 14.73
C VAL A 489 -12.17 5.25 16.20
N THR A 490 -11.83 6.18 17.09
CA THR A 490 -11.92 6.05 18.56
C THR A 490 -13.02 6.92 19.19
N SER A 491 -13.65 7.80 18.42
CA SER A 491 -14.78 8.64 18.87
C SER A 491 -16.13 7.92 18.88
N GLY A 492 -16.25 6.81 18.14
CA GLY A 492 -17.43 5.95 18.06
C GLY A 492 -17.78 5.27 19.39
N SER A 493 -19.05 4.92 19.56
CA SER A 493 -19.53 4.12 20.72
C SER A 493 -19.71 2.64 20.42
N ASP A 494 -19.69 2.30 19.15
CA ASP A 494 -19.79 1.01 18.46
C ASP A 494 -18.86 1.09 17.22
N GLY A 495 -19.10 0.28 16.19
CA GLY A 495 -18.18 0.10 15.06
C GLY A 495 -17.29 -1.14 15.22
N TYR A 496 -16.61 -1.52 14.13
CA TYR A 496 -15.67 -2.63 14.06
C TYR A 496 -16.24 -3.91 14.67
N SER A 497 -17.47 -4.24 14.31
CA SER A 497 -18.09 -5.49 14.71
C SER A 497 -18.83 -6.08 13.52
N ALA A 498 -19.24 -7.34 13.59
CA ALA A 498 -19.90 -7.99 12.46
C ALA A 498 -21.04 -7.11 11.88
N PRO A 499 -20.95 -6.69 10.61
CA PRO A 499 -21.97 -5.85 9.97
C PRO A 499 -23.32 -6.58 9.90
N ASN A 500 -24.39 -5.81 9.69
CA ASN A 500 -25.71 -6.42 9.53
C ASN A 500 -25.83 -7.16 8.20
N ASP A 501 -26.48 -8.33 8.27
CA ASP A 501 -27.08 -9.06 7.15
C ASP A 501 -28.52 -9.38 7.59
N LYS A 502 -29.46 -8.46 7.29
CA LYS A 502 -30.82 -8.54 7.86
C LYS A 502 -31.64 -9.67 7.26
N ASP A 503 -31.44 -9.99 5.99
CA ASP A 503 -32.17 -11.05 5.30
C ASP A 503 -31.46 -12.43 5.37
N SER A 504 -30.24 -12.45 5.93
CA SER A 504 -29.39 -13.62 6.12
C SER A 504 -28.98 -14.30 4.80
N ASN A 505 -28.73 -13.50 3.76
CA ASN A 505 -28.36 -13.98 2.43
C ASN A 505 -26.84 -14.06 2.19
N THR A 506 -26.03 -13.77 3.21
CA THR A 506 -24.56 -13.76 3.23
C THR A 506 -23.88 -12.59 2.53
N ILE A 507 -24.64 -11.66 1.97
CA ILE A 507 -24.15 -10.35 1.55
C ILE A 507 -24.56 -9.38 2.66
N PHE A 508 -23.63 -8.52 3.09
CA PHE A 508 -23.94 -7.55 4.14
C PHE A 508 -24.76 -6.40 3.58
N ASP A 509 -25.63 -5.82 4.42
CA ASP A 509 -26.61 -4.80 4.02
C ASP A 509 -25.92 -3.62 3.29
N PHE A 510 -24.72 -3.20 3.71
CA PHE A 510 -23.93 -2.09 3.11
C PHE A 510 -23.44 -2.36 1.67
N ARG A 511 -23.54 -3.61 1.21
CA ARG A 511 -23.17 -4.04 -0.17
C ARG A 511 -24.41 -4.41 -1.00
N GLU A 512 -25.62 -4.16 -0.50
CA GLU A 512 -26.86 -4.65 -1.10
C GLU A 512 -27.81 -3.54 -1.55
N ALA A 513 -27.55 -3.04 -2.77
CA ALA A 513 -28.27 -1.89 -3.31
C ALA A 513 -29.80 -1.98 -3.15
N GLY A 514 -30.30 -1.04 -2.36
CA GLY A 514 -31.63 -0.99 -1.82
C GLY A 514 -32.51 0.12 -2.36
N THR A 515 -33.79 0.05 -2.00
CA THR A 515 -34.69 1.21 -2.10
C THR A 515 -35.82 1.12 -1.08
N ALA A 516 -36.34 2.27 -0.65
CA ALA A 516 -37.55 2.28 0.17
C ALA A 516 -38.77 1.64 -0.54
N PRO A 517 -39.59 0.83 0.16
CA PRO A 517 -40.74 0.15 -0.45
C PRO A 517 -41.82 1.14 -0.92
N THR A 518 -42.53 0.83 -2.01
CA THR A 518 -43.59 1.70 -2.56
C THR A 518 -44.99 1.12 -2.37
N ILE A 519 -45.86 1.89 -1.69
CA ILE A 519 -47.27 1.50 -1.47
C ILE A 519 -48.13 1.87 -2.69
N SER A 520 -48.40 0.88 -3.54
CA SER A 520 -49.20 1.04 -4.77
C SER A 520 -50.70 1.26 -4.54
N SER A 521 -51.26 0.75 -3.44
CA SER A 521 -52.64 1.03 -3.03
C SER A 521 -52.72 1.25 -1.54
N GLN A 522 -53.21 2.44 -1.17
CA GLN A 522 -53.36 2.88 0.21
C GLN A 522 -54.53 2.16 0.91
N PRO A 523 -54.45 1.92 2.23
CA PRO A 523 -55.58 1.39 2.97
C PRO A 523 -56.73 2.40 3.03
N VAL A 524 -57.96 1.89 3.11
CA VAL A 524 -59.18 2.70 3.07
C VAL A 524 -59.99 2.55 4.35
N ASP A 525 -60.76 3.57 4.70
CA ASP A 525 -61.69 3.54 5.82
C ASP A 525 -62.67 2.36 5.72
N VAL A 526 -62.90 1.67 6.84
CA VAL A 526 -63.79 0.51 6.90
C VAL A 526 -64.90 0.74 7.92
N THR A 527 -66.11 0.27 7.60
CA THR A 527 -67.24 0.28 8.52
C THR A 527 -67.66 -1.15 8.84
N THR A 528 -67.76 -1.50 10.12
CA THR A 528 -68.22 -2.81 10.58
C THR A 528 -69.16 -2.72 11.79
N CYS A 529 -69.73 -3.83 12.22
CA CYS A 529 -70.55 -3.91 13.43
C CYS A 529 -69.72 -4.31 14.65
N PRO A 530 -70.10 -3.86 15.87
CA PRO A 530 -69.50 -4.41 17.09
C PRO A 530 -69.68 -5.94 17.13
N GLY A 531 -68.61 -6.69 17.41
CA GLY A 531 -68.63 -8.15 17.39
C GLY A 531 -68.55 -8.81 16.00
N CYS A 532 -68.25 -8.06 14.94
CA CYS A 532 -68.05 -8.59 13.59
C CYS A 532 -66.56 -8.64 13.22
N THR A 533 -66.19 -9.36 12.17
CA THR A 533 -64.82 -9.34 11.65
C THR A 533 -64.72 -8.40 10.44
N THR A 534 -63.63 -7.64 10.36
CA THR A 534 -63.28 -6.81 9.20
C THR A 534 -61.78 -6.85 8.95
N SER A 535 -61.33 -6.32 7.83
CA SER A 535 -59.92 -6.24 7.47
C SER A 535 -59.59 -4.89 6.84
N ILE A 536 -58.40 -4.39 7.13
CA ILE A 536 -57.79 -3.22 6.49
C ILE A 536 -56.57 -3.74 5.73
N SER A 537 -56.42 -3.36 4.46
CA SER A 537 -55.36 -3.87 3.60
C SER A 537 -54.73 -2.76 2.77
N ALA A 538 -53.44 -2.86 2.50
CA ALA A 538 -52.72 -2.08 1.50
C ALA A 538 -52.16 -3.02 0.42
N THR A 539 -51.83 -2.48 -0.76
CA THR A 539 -51.08 -3.23 -1.78
C THR A 539 -49.67 -2.67 -1.84
N VAL A 540 -48.73 -3.45 -1.33
CA VAL A 540 -47.30 -3.14 -1.25
C VAL A 540 -46.54 -4.46 -1.24
N THR A 541 -45.36 -4.45 -1.85
CA THR A 541 -44.33 -5.48 -1.71
C THR A 541 -43.23 -4.86 -0.87
N ALA A 542 -42.91 -5.52 0.24
CA ALA A 542 -41.90 -5.15 1.21
C ALA A 542 -41.54 -6.42 1.99
N ASP A 543 -40.39 -6.40 2.67
CA ASP A 543 -39.93 -7.54 3.47
C ASP A 543 -40.58 -7.52 4.85
N GLN A 544 -40.64 -6.33 5.46
CA GLN A 544 -41.22 -6.14 6.78
C GLN A 544 -42.50 -5.31 6.74
N TYR A 545 -43.43 -5.66 7.63
CA TYR A 545 -44.72 -5.00 7.79
C TYR A 545 -44.99 -4.75 9.27
N GLN A 546 -45.47 -3.56 9.61
CA GLN A 546 -45.89 -3.23 10.97
C GLN A 546 -47.15 -2.36 10.95
N TRP A 547 -48.28 -2.94 11.33
CA TRP A 547 -49.50 -2.17 11.57
C TRP A 547 -49.42 -1.39 12.88
N GLN A 548 -49.92 -0.16 12.86
CA GLN A 548 -50.00 0.72 14.02
C GLN A 548 -51.42 1.27 14.17
N PHE A 549 -51.84 1.53 15.40
CA PHE A 549 -53.06 2.30 15.70
C PHE A 549 -52.70 3.59 16.43
N TYR A 550 -53.52 4.63 16.26
CA TYR A 550 -53.35 5.88 16.99
C TYR A 550 -54.13 5.84 18.30
N ASN A 551 -53.43 5.97 19.43
CA ASN A 551 -54.04 5.92 20.76
C ASN A 551 -54.61 7.28 21.25
N GLY A 552 -54.58 8.31 20.39
CA GLY A 552 -54.96 9.69 20.74
C GLY A 552 -53.79 10.62 21.05
N SER A 553 -52.56 10.09 21.15
CA SER A 553 -51.33 10.86 21.38
C SER A 553 -50.19 10.41 20.46
N SER A 554 -49.98 9.11 20.31
CA SER A 554 -48.94 8.50 19.49
C SER A 554 -49.48 7.32 18.69
N TRP A 555 -48.72 6.96 17.65
CA TRP A 555 -48.89 5.68 16.96
C TRP A 555 -48.25 4.57 17.78
N VAL A 556 -48.95 3.45 17.90
CA VAL A 556 -48.54 2.29 18.71
C VAL A 556 -48.53 1.05 17.82
N ASN A 557 -47.41 0.31 17.85
CA ASN A 557 -47.27 -0.96 17.13
C ASN A 557 -48.30 -1.98 17.62
N LEU A 558 -48.95 -2.63 16.67
CA LEU A 558 -49.84 -3.75 16.94
C LEU A 558 -49.05 -5.06 16.92
N SER A 559 -49.50 -5.98 17.76
CA SER A 559 -49.07 -7.38 17.77
C SER A 559 -50.30 -8.28 17.62
N ASP A 560 -50.10 -9.50 17.11
CA ASP A 560 -51.15 -10.52 16.90
C ASP A 560 -51.74 -11.03 18.23
N THR A 561 -52.51 -10.17 18.88
CA THR A 561 -53.06 -10.33 20.22
C THR A 561 -54.42 -9.65 20.32
N GLY A 562 -55.28 -10.15 21.21
CA GLY A 562 -56.60 -9.58 21.44
C GLY A 562 -57.49 -9.65 20.20
N ILE A 563 -57.84 -8.48 19.64
CA ILE A 563 -58.70 -8.37 18.45
C ILE A 563 -57.93 -8.38 17.13
N TYR A 564 -56.60 -8.27 17.17
CA TYR A 564 -55.75 -8.07 16.00
C TYR A 564 -55.06 -9.36 15.57
N SER A 565 -54.97 -9.59 14.26
CA SER A 565 -54.14 -10.63 13.64
C SER A 565 -53.66 -10.18 12.25
N GLY A 566 -52.52 -10.69 11.77
CA GLY A 566 -51.92 -10.24 10.51
C GLY A 566 -51.24 -8.88 10.63
N THR A 567 -50.82 -8.49 11.85
CA THR A 567 -50.18 -7.20 12.15
C THR A 567 -48.82 -7.02 11.49
N SER A 568 -48.19 -8.14 11.09
CA SER A 568 -46.96 -8.19 10.29
C SER A 568 -47.20 -8.65 8.84
N THR A 569 -48.36 -8.29 8.27
CA THR A 569 -48.67 -8.56 6.86
C THR A 569 -49.29 -7.34 6.20
N ASN A 570 -49.47 -7.37 4.88
CA ASN A 570 -50.21 -6.32 4.16
C ASN A 570 -51.73 -6.28 4.46
N VAL A 571 -52.26 -7.19 5.30
CA VAL A 571 -53.67 -7.25 5.73
C VAL A 571 -53.81 -7.34 7.26
N LEU A 572 -54.28 -6.27 7.88
CA LEU A 572 -54.72 -6.28 9.29
C LEU A 572 -56.14 -6.83 9.39
N THR A 573 -56.32 -7.91 10.14
CA THR A 573 -57.64 -8.44 10.49
C THR A 573 -58.02 -7.98 11.89
N ILE A 574 -59.24 -7.42 12.03
CA ILE A 574 -59.81 -6.96 13.30
C ILE A 574 -61.06 -7.79 13.59
N THR A 575 -61.01 -8.59 14.65
CA THR A 575 -62.10 -9.49 15.07
C THR A 575 -62.82 -8.95 16.30
N ASN A 576 -64.14 -8.94 16.27
CA ASN A 576 -64.98 -8.54 17.40
C ASN A 576 -64.64 -7.16 18.03
N PRO A 577 -64.47 -6.08 17.23
CA PRO A 577 -64.17 -4.76 17.78
C PRO A 577 -65.31 -4.29 18.68
N THR A 578 -64.96 -3.54 19.73
CA THR A 578 -65.86 -2.97 20.73
C THR A 578 -66.03 -1.46 20.50
N PRO A 579 -67.00 -0.79 21.14
CA PRO A 579 -67.17 0.65 21.00
C PRO A 579 -65.93 1.50 21.30
N ASN A 580 -64.94 0.97 22.03
CA ASN A 580 -63.68 1.66 22.30
C ASN A 580 -62.83 1.82 21.04
N GLU A 581 -62.93 0.89 20.09
CA GLU A 581 -62.18 0.94 18.83
C GLU A 581 -62.91 1.75 17.74
N ASN A 582 -64.09 2.31 18.04
CA ASN A 582 -64.81 3.15 17.10
C ASN A 582 -64.04 4.45 16.82
N SER A 583 -63.92 4.79 15.53
CA SER A 583 -63.17 5.95 15.04
C SER A 583 -61.66 5.87 15.31
N THR A 584 -61.13 4.65 15.48
CA THR A 584 -59.68 4.43 15.65
C THR A 584 -58.98 4.50 14.29
N PRO A 585 -57.94 5.34 14.13
CA PRO A 585 -57.11 5.37 12.95
C PRO A 585 -56.00 4.30 12.98
N TYR A 586 -55.77 3.65 11.85
CA TYR A 586 -54.74 2.65 11.61
C TYR A 586 -53.83 3.07 10.45
N ARG A 587 -52.55 2.71 10.51
CA ARG A 587 -51.62 2.86 9.39
C ARG A 587 -50.68 1.66 9.33
N LEU A 588 -50.15 1.41 8.14
CA LEU A 588 -49.12 0.40 7.89
C LEU A 588 -47.78 1.11 7.70
N VAL A 589 -46.73 0.62 8.36
CA VAL A 589 -45.34 0.99 8.09
C VAL A 589 -44.67 -0.22 7.46
N VAL A 590 -43.90 -0.02 6.40
CA VAL A 590 -43.16 -1.06 5.69
C VAL A 590 -41.70 -0.65 5.49
N SER A 591 -40.80 -1.64 5.43
CA SER A 591 -39.38 -1.49 5.12
C SER A 591 -38.92 -2.67 4.27
N ASN A 592 -37.82 -2.47 3.55
CA ASN A 592 -37.06 -3.55 2.91
C ASN A 592 -35.85 -3.86 3.80
N ASP A 593 -35.41 -5.11 3.79
CA ASP A 593 -34.29 -5.53 4.65
C ASP A 593 -32.97 -4.96 4.11
N ALA A 594 -32.73 -5.05 2.81
CA ALA A 594 -31.67 -4.38 2.06
C ALA A 594 -31.98 -2.88 1.77
N PHE A 595 -32.51 -2.11 2.73
CA PHE A 595 -32.52 -0.63 2.67
C PHE A 595 -32.86 -0.06 4.04
N VAL A 596 -31.83 0.08 4.89
CA VAL A 596 -32.02 0.30 6.33
C VAL A 596 -32.47 1.73 6.63
N CYS A 597 -32.03 2.69 5.83
CA CYS A 597 -32.28 4.12 6.01
C CYS A 597 -33.75 4.53 5.84
N GLY A 598 -34.61 3.69 5.24
CA GLY A 598 -35.93 4.10 4.79
C GLY A 598 -37.09 3.21 5.20
N THR A 599 -38.15 3.83 5.72
CA THR A 599 -39.46 3.18 5.81
C THR A 599 -40.52 3.97 5.05
N THR A 600 -41.49 3.27 4.48
CA THR A 600 -42.67 3.89 3.85
C THR A 600 -43.89 3.72 4.74
N THR A 601 -44.50 4.85 5.12
CA THR A 601 -45.72 4.86 5.92
C THR A 601 -46.96 5.08 5.04
N SER A 602 -47.98 4.24 5.22
CA SER A 602 -49.25 4.36 4.53
C SER A 602 -50.06 5.57 4.99
N ASN A 603 -51.03 5.98 4.16
CA ASN A 603 -52.14 6.80 4.61
C ASN A 603 -52.89 6.13 5.76
N THR A 604 -53.61 6.94 6.52
CA THR A 604 -54.44 6.45 7.63
C THR A 604 -55.78 5.89 7.13
N ALA A 605 -56.20 4.76 7.67
CA ALA A 605 -57.53 4.17 7.51
C ALA A 605 -58.26 4.13 8.85
N THR A 606 -59.52 4.58 8.87
CA THR A 606 -60.33 4.70 10.08
C THR A 606 -61.32 3.54 10.20
N LEU A 607 -61.33 2.87 11.34
CA LEU A 607 -62.38 1.89 11.68
C LEU A 607 -63.61 2.60 12.24
N THR A 608 -64.75 2.51 11.56
CA THR A 608 -66.04 3.01 12.05
C THR A 608 -66.94 1.86 12.45
N LEU A 609 -67.50 1.92 13.66
CA LEU A 609 -68.47 0.95 14.15
C LEU A 609 -69.89 1.46 13.96
N ARG A 610 -70.72 0.68 13.27
CA ARG A 610 -72.13 0.96 13.05
C ARG A 610 -72.97 -0.26 13.40
N VAL A 611 -73.91 -0.07 14.32
CA VAL A 611 -74.90 -1.12 14.66
C VAL A 611 -75.87 -1.34 13.50
N ASN A 612 -75.97 -2.59 13.03
CA ASN A 612 -76.76 -2.97 11.86
C ASN A 612 -78.27 -2.71 12.03
N THR A 613 -78.81 -2.75 13.26
CA THR A 613 -80.23 -2.45 13.54
C THR A 613 -80.44 -2.09 15.00
N MET A 614 -81.03 -0.93 15.28
CA MET A 614 -81.58 -0.62 16.61
C MET A 614 -83.04 -1.11 16.68
N ILE A 615 -83.32 -2.16 17.46
CA ILE A 615 -84.71 -2.51 17.82
C ILE A 615 -85.11 -1.66 19.03
N THR A 616 -85.76 -0.52 18.80
CA THR A 616 -86.42 0.21 19.88
C THR A 616 -87.82 -0.37 20.12
N ASN A 617 -88.04 -1.00 21.28
CA ASN A 617 -89.39 -1.38 21.70
C ASN A 617 -90.16 -0.13 22.19
N ARG A 618 -90.78 0.61 21.27
CA ARG A 618 -91.76 1.65 21.58
C ARG A 618 -93.14 0.99 21.67
N ARG A 619 -93.61 0.55 22.84
CA ARG A 619 -95.04 0.40 23.22
C ARG A 619 -95.26 -0.28 24.58
N VAL A 620 -95.53 0.49 25.64
CA VAL A 620 -96.60 0.19 26.64
C VAL A 620 -97.10 1.49 27.28
N THR A 621 -98.39 1.77 27.12
CA THR A 621 -99.16 2.77 27.90
C THR A 621 -99.89 2.02 29.01
N TYR A 622 -99.71 2.39 30.27
CA TYR A 622 -100.55 1.87 31.36
C TYR A 622 -101.88 2.64 31.40
N ARG A 623 -103.01 1.95 31.20
CA ARG A 623 -104.32 2.42 31.67
C ARG A 623 -104.55 1.84 33.06
N VAL A 624 -104.62 2.71 34.06
CA VAL A 624 -105.16 2.38 35.38
C VAL A 624 -106.68 2.53 35.29
N ASN A 625 -107.42 1.42 35.42
CA ASN A 625 -108.85 1.50 35.69
C ASN A 625 -109.07 1.67 37.20
N LYS A 626 -109.86 2.67 37.58
CA LYS A 626 -110.32 2.85 38.97
C LYS A 626 -111.09 1.62 39.44
N ASN A 627 -110.73 1.14 40.62
CA ASN A 627 -111.64 1.00 41.76
C ASN A 627 -110.88 1.31 43.03
#